data_AF-A0A5E4JTJ3-F1
#
_entry.id   AF-A0A5E4JTJ3-F1
#
_cell.length_a   1.000
_cell.length_b   1.000
_cell.length_c   1.000
_cell.angle_alpha   90.00
_cell.angle_beta   90.00
_cell.angle_gamma   90.00
#
_symmetry.space_group_name_H-M   'P 1'
#
loop_
_entity.id
_entity.type
_entity.pdbx_description
1 polymer ?
#
loop_
_entity_poly.entity_id
_entity_poly.type
_entity_poly.pdbx_seq_one_letter_code
_entity_poly.pdbx_strand_id
1 'polypeptide(L)'
;MTHQTLDNYVEIDSDKEFKEFKEKNKGFWGKCADAYFKPRKFEKRLYELLGIKTFQKAFMATFGEYRKRHFYNGPDHYQMGKEISKENLERFIEKTKENESIHSPGSIGAVVGLGIALPLSTGSYLAMGLAVASSSIILAINLPVTILQRYNRARIQEVLDKRYGGNK
;
A
#
# COMPACT_ATOMS: atom_id res chain seq x y z
N MET A 1 2.49 53.03 13.08
CA MET A 1 2.10 51.76 12.42
C MET A 1 3.33 50.87 12.41
N THR A 2 3.36 49.88 13.30
CA THR A 2 4.44 48.89 13.39
C THR A 2 4.29 47.93 12.22
N HIS A 3 5.23 47.97 11.27
CA HIS A 3 5.35 46.94 10.25
C HIS A 3 5.64 45.61 10.96
N GLN A 4 4.68 44.69 10.95
CA GLN A 4 4.95 43.30 11.28
C GLN A 4 5.84 42.74 10.15
N THR A 5 7.15 42.66 10.40
CA THR A 5 8.07 41.95 9.53
C THR A 5 7.83 40.44 9.69
N LEU A 6 7.94 39.70 8.57
CA LEU A 6 7.79 38.24 8.51
C LEU A 6 8.76 37.49 9.45
N ASP A 7 9.77 38.18 9.98
CA ASP A 7 10.76 37.67 10.91
C ASP A 7 10.20 37.38 12.32
N ASN A 8 8.95 37.79 12.61
CA ASN A 8 8.24 37.45 13.85
C ASN A 8 7.41 36.16 13.75
N TYR A 9 7.43 35.44 12.62
CA TYR A 9 6.98 34.06 12.62
C TYR A 9 8.04 33.22 13.31
N VAL A 10 7.81 33.03 14.61
CA VAL A 10 8.36 31.97 15.46
C VAL A 10 8.79 30.79 14.59
N GLU A 11 10.01 30.28 14.81
CA GLU A 11 10.43 28.94 14.41
C GLU A 11 9.51 27.92 15.07
N ILE A 12 8.28 27.85 14.58
CA ILE A 12 7.37 26.76 14.81
C ILE A 12 8.01 25.63 14.05
N ASP A 13 8.22 24.49 14.71
CA ASP A 13 8.44 23.21 14.05
C ASP A 13 7.17 22.90 13.24
N SER A 14 7.04 23.60 12.12
CA SER A 14 5.81 23.77 11.35
C SER A 14 5.32 22.42 10.86
N ASP A 15 6.25 21.50 10.65
CA ASP A 15 5.97 20.12 10.30
C ASP A 15 5.28 19.35 11.43
N LYS A 16 5.68 19.53 12.68
CA LYS A 16 5.06 18.83 13.82
C LYS A 16 3.66 19.37 14.10
N GLU A 17 3.51 20.68 14.23
CA GLU A 17 2.21 21.30 14.50
C GLU A 17 1.23 21.09 13.34
N PHE A 18 1.70 21.15 12.10
CA PHE A 18 0.87 20.86 10.93
C PHE A 18 0.45 19.39 10.88
N LYS A 19 1.33 18.44 11.23
CA LYS A 19 0.98 17.01 11.34
C LYS A 19 -0.07 16.78 12.43
N GLU A 20 0.10 17.37 13.60
CA GLU A 20 -0.87 17.26 14.70
C GLU A 20 -2.21 17.89 14.35
N PHE A 21 -2.22 19.05 13.68
CA PHE A 21 -3.43 19.67 13.16
C PHE A 21 -4.12 18.78 12.13
N LYS A 22 -3.36 18.23 11.17
CA LYS A 22 -3.90 17.33 10.14
C LYS A 22 -4.50 16.07 10.78
N GLU A 23 -3.82 15.50 11.77
CA GLU A 23 -4.31 14.32 12.51
C GLU A 23 -5.58 14.62 13.29
N LYS A 24 -5.61 15.74 14.02
CA LYS A 24 -6.76 16.19 14.81
C LYS A 24 -7.98 16.48 13.93
N ASN A 25 -7.76 16.98 12.72
CA ASN A 25 -8.80 17.31 11.75
C ASN A 25 -9.08 16.19 10.72
N LYS A 26 -8.55 14.97 10.91
CA LYS A 26 -8.93 13.84 10.05
C LYS A 26 -10.42 13.53 10.21
N GLY A 27 -11.14 13.69 9.10
CA GLY A 27 -12.54 13.26 8.99
C GLY A 27 -12.68 11.74 9.13
N PHE A 28 -13.92 11.27 9.23
CA PHE A 28 -14.28 9.86 9.37
C PHE A 28 -13.55 8.95 8.36
N TRP A 29 -13.56 9.33 7.08
CA TRP A 29 -12.91 8.57 6.01
C TRP A 29 -11.39 8.47 6.17
N GLY A 30 -10.73 9.51 6.67
CA GLY A 30 -9.30 9.48 6.96
C GLY A 30 -8.97 8.46 8.05
N LYS A 31 -9.75 8.44 9.14
CA LYS A 31 -9.60 7.46 10.23
C LYS A 31 -9.84 6.02 9.74
N CYS A 32 -10.84 5.81 8.88
CA CYS A 32 -11.09 4.51 8.27
C CYS A 32 -9.91 4.05 7.40
N ALA A 33 -9.35 4.95 6.58
CA ALA A 33 -8.18 4.65 5.75
C ALA A 33 -6.96 4.27 6.61
N ASP A 34 -6.68 5.02 7.68
CA ASP A 34 -5.57 4.69 8.59
C ASP A 34 -5.77 3.32 9.24
N ALA A 35 -6.98 3.02 9.71
CA ALA A 35 -7.32 1.72 10.30
C ALA A 35 -7.19 0.57 9.28
N TYR A 36 -7.51 0.82 8.01
CA TYR A 36 -7.38 -0.16 6.93
C TYR A 36 -5.92 -0.47 6.57
N PHE A 37 -5.08 0.57 6.48
CA PHE A 37 -3.68 0.42 6.10
C PHE A 37 -2.75 0.02 7.25
N LYS A 38 -3.21 0.17 8.50
CA LYS A 38 -2.44 -0.22 9.69
C LYS A 38 -2.12 -1.72 9.66
N PRO A 39 -0.83 -2.11 9.69
CA PRO A 39 -0.44 -3.51 9.71
C PRO A 39 -1.00 -4.22 10.96
N ARG A 40 -1.58 -5.41 10.77
CA ARG A 40 -2.09 -6.22 11.87
C ARG A 40 -1.12 -7.36 12.19
N LYS A 41 -0.95 -7.68 13.46
CA LYS A 41 -0.01 -8.73 13.91
C LYS A 41 -0.32 -10.11 13.31
N PHE A 42 -1.60 -10.42 13.10
CA PHE A 42 -2.01 -11.71 12.52
C PHE A 42 -1.74 -11.81 11.01
N GLU A 43 -1.77 -10.68 10.28
CA GLU A 43 -1.62 -10.65 8.82
C GLU A 43 -0.27 -11.24 8.42
N LYS A 44 0.80 -10.84 9.10
CA LYS A 44 2.14 -11.37 8.84
C LYS A 44 2.19 -12.90 8.93
N ARG A 45 1.61 -13.47 10.01
CA ARG A 45 1.56 -14.93 10.20
C ARG A 45 0.71 -15.61 9.14
N LEU A 46 -0.45 -15.04 8.83
CA LEU A 46 -1.34 -15.56 7.79
C LEU A 46 -0.65 -15.57 6.42
N TYR A 47 0.02 -14.49 6.05
CA TYR A 47 0.72 -14.39 4.76
C TYR A 47 1.91 -15.35 4.67
N GLU A 48 2.64 -15.56 5.78
CA GLU A 48 3.68 -16.58 5.84
C GLU A 48 3.11 -18.00 5.63
N LEU A 49 1.96 -18.31 6.23
CA LEU A 49 1.25 -19.58 6.01
C LEU A 49 0.78 -19.75 4.56
N LEU A 50 0.35 -18.67 3.91
CA LEU A 50 0.00 -18.64 2.49
C LEU A 50 1.23 -18.71 1.56
N GLY A 51 2.44 -18.89 2.09
CA GLY A 51 3.64 -19.05 1.30
C GLY A 51 4.16 -17.75 0.68
N ILE A 52 3.86 -16.59 1.26
CA ILE A 52 4.26 -15.29 0.69
C ILE A 52 5.78 -15.17 0.48
N LYS A 53 6.59 -15.85 1.29
CA LYS A 53 8.05 -15.89 1.12
C LYS A 53 8.46 -16.61 -0.17
N THR A 54 7.77 -17.69 -0.51
CA THR A 54 8.00 -18.43 -1.76
C THR A 54 7.58 -17.58 -2.95
N PHE A 55 6.39 -16.97 -2.88
CA PHE A 55 5.92 -16.04 -3.89
C PHE A 55 6.89 -14.86 -4.07
N GLN A 56 7.33 -14.23 -2.97
CA GLN A 56 8.30 -13.15 -3.01
C GLN A 56 9.57 -13.59 -3.73
N LYS A 57 10.14 -14.76 -3.40
CA LYS A 57 11.34 -15.27 -4.10
C LYS A 57 11.10 -15.46 -5.60
N ALA A 58 9.98 -16.07 -5.98
CA ALA A 58 9.62 -16.26 -7.39
C ALA A 58 9.45 -14.91 -8.10
N PHE A 59 8.72 -13.98 -7.49
CA PHE A 59 8.50 -12.64 -8.01
C PHE A 59 9.81 -11.87 -8.21
N MET A 60 10.73 -11.96 -7.25
CA MET A 60 12.07 -11.39 -7.37
C MET A 60 12.89 -12.06 -8.47
N ALA A 61 12.77 -13.38 -8.64
CA ALA A 61 13.48 -14.08 -9.72
C ALA A 61 12.97 -13.66 -11.09
N THR A 62 11.66 -13.47 -11.25
CA THR A 62 11.04 -13.08 -12.52
C THR A 62 11.23 -11.60 -12.85
N PHE A 63 11.03 -10.71 -11.87
CA PHE A 63 10.99 -9.25 -12.10
C PHE A 63 12.16 -8.49 -11.48
N GLY A 64 13.06 -9.17 -10.78
CA GLY A 64 14.12 -8.53 -10.00
C GLY A 64 15.11 -7.74 -10.84
N GLU A 65 15.53 -8.26 -12.00
CA GLU A 65 16.48 -7.55 -12.87
C GLU A 65 15.88 -6.28 -13.48
N TYR A 66 14.63 -6.35 -13.96
CA TYR A 66 13.89 -5.17 -14.41
C TYR A 66 13.79 -4.14 -13.28
N ARG A 67 13.40 -4.57 -12.09
CA ARG A 67 13.23 -3.68 -10.94
C ARG A 67 14.53 -3.09 -10.45
N LYS A 68 15.61 -3.87 -10.40
CA LYS A 68 16.94 -3.36 -10.08
C LYS A 68 17.35 -2.26 -11.05
N ARG A 69 17.08 -2.39 -12.35
CA ARG A 69 17.45 -1.35 -13.32
C ARG A 69 16.67 -0.05 -13.16
N HIS A 70 15.39 -0.13 -12.80
CA HIS A 70 14.51 1.05 -12.75
C HIS A 70 14.31 1.65 -11.35
N PHE A 71 14.55 0.88 -10.29
CA PHE A 71 14.26 1.24 -8.90
C PHE A 71 15.44 0.98 -7.94
N TYR A 72 16.67 0.87 -8.46
CA TYR A 72 17.86 0.57 -7.65
C TYR A 72 18.05 1.52 -6.45
N ASN A 73 17.85 2.81 -6.70
CA ASN A 73 18.24 3.90 -5.82
C ASN A 73 17.12 4.34 -4.86
N GLY A 74 15.94 3.75 -4.91
CA GLY A 74 14.83 4.20 -4.09
C GLY A 74 13.70 3.18 -3.96
N PRO A 75 12.81 3.35 -2.98
CA PRO A 75 11.70 2.43 -2.76
C PRO A 75 10.73 2.45 -3.94
N ASP A 76 10.27 1.27 -4.35
CA ASP A 76 9.10 1.09 -5.22
C ASP A 76 7.91 0.53 -4.42
N HIS A 77 6.79 0.22 -5.07
CA HIS A 77 5.60 -0.29 -4.39
C HIS A 77 5.73 -1.72 -3.85
N TYR A 78 6.89 -2.37 -3.95
CA TYR A 78 7.09 -3.79 -3.65
C TYR A 78 8.44 -4.12 -3.01
N GLN A 79 9.49 -3.32 -3.27
CA GLN A 79 10.84 -3.46 -2.74
C GLN A 79 11.37 -2.16 -2.14
N MET A 80 12.07 -2.31 -1.02
CA MET A 80 12.99 -1.29 -0.54
C MET A 80 14.25 -1.35 -1.41
N GLY A 81 14.62 -0.23 -2.04
CA GLY A 81 15.88 -0.10 -2.77
C GLY A 81 17.10 -0.30 -1.87
N LYS A 82 18.31 0.00 -2.37
CA LYS A 82 19.55 -0.27 -1.64
C LYS A 82 19.67 0.51 -0.32
N GLU A 83 19.15 1.73 -0.27
CA GLU A 83 19.32 2.64 0.85
C GLU A 83 18.21 2.48 1.90
N ILE A 84 18.62 2.15 3.13
CA ILE A 84 17.72 2.01 4.28
C ILE A 84 17.85 3.26 5.16
N SER A 85 17.17 4.34 4.77
CA SER A 85 16.97 5.56 5.55
C SER A 85 15.55 5.65 6.09
N LYS A 86 15.31 6.44 7.14
CA LYS A 86 13.95 6.65 7.69
C LYS A 86 12.99 7.16 6.60
N GLU A 87 13.43 8.14 5.83
CA GLU A 87 12.66 8.73 4.74
C GLU A 87 12.30 7.69 3.65
N ASN A 88 13.23 6.82 3.27
CA ASN A 88 12.93 5.75 2.30
C ASN A 88 11.96 4.70 2.85
N LEU A 89 12.01 4.40 4.15
CA LEU A 89 11.05 3.49 4.80
C LEU A 89 9.64 4.10 4.82
N GLU A 90 9.52 5.38 5.16
CA GLU A 90 8.25 6.12 5.14
C GLU A 90 7.69 6.22 3.72
N ARG A 91 8.54 6.59 2.75
CA ARG A 91 8.18 6.67 1.34
C ARG A 91 7.72 5.33 0.76
N PHE A 92 8.33 4.22 1.18
CA PHE A 92 7.86 2.89 0.81
C PHE A 92 6.45 2.62 1.35
N ILE A 93 6.19 2.94 2.62
CA ILE A 93 4.87 2.79 3.24
C ILE A 93 3.83 3.61 2.45
N GLU A 94 4.13 4.86 2.11
CA GLU A 94 3.23 5.72 1.33
C GLU A 94 2.94 5.16 -0.06
N LYS A 95 3.99 4.77 -0.81
CA LYS A 95 3.84 4.15 -2.12
C LYS A 95 2.97 2.89 -2.07
N THR A 96 3.20 2.00 -1.10
CA THR A 96 2.37 0.79 -0.98
C THR A 96 0.91 1.12 -0.67
N LYS A 97 0.62 2.14 0.14
CA LYS A 97 -0.75 2.61 0.40
C LYS A 97 -1.39 3.18 -0.86
N GLU A 98 -0.67 4.01 -1.62
CA GLU A 98 -1.12 4.59 -2.89
C GLU A 98 -1.47 3.49 -3.89
N ASN A 99 -0.55 2.56 -4.14
CA ASN A 99 -0.78 1.46 -5.06
C ASN A 99 -1.98 0.60 -4.64
N GLU A 100 -2.07 0.26 -3.35
CA GLU A 100 -3.21 -0.49 -2.82
C GLU A 100 -4.54 0.28 -2.95
N SER A 101 -4.53 1.61 -2.77
CA SER A 101 -5.71 2.46 -2.91
C SER A 101 -6.24 2.57 -4.34
N ILE A 102 -5.36 2.40 -5.34
CA ILE A 102 -5.73 2.40 -6.76
C ILE A 102 -6.17 0.99 -7.18
N HIS A 103 -5.37 -0.03 -6.85
CA HIS A 103 -5.56 -1.38 -7.36
C HIS A 103 -6.64 -2.18 -6.62
N SER A 104 -6.89 -1.93 -5.33
CA SER A 104 -7.92 -2.68 -4.59
C SER A 104 -9.34 -2.33 -5.06
N PRO A 105 -9.73 -1.05 -5.18
CA PRO A 105 -11.04 -0.70 -5.73
C PRO A 105 -11.18 -1.13 -7.19
N GLY A 106 -10.11 -1.00 -8.00
CA GLY A 106 -10.11 -1.50 -9.38
C GLY A 106 -10.35 -3.01 -9.46
N SER A 107 -9.71 -3.79 -8.59
CA SER A 107 -9.91 -5.25 -8.52
C SER A 107 -11.32 -5.62 -8.08
N ILE A 108 -11.86 -4.93 -7.06
CA ILE A 108 -13.24 -5.14 -6.59
C ILE A 108 -14.23 -4.77 -7.71
N GLY A 109 -14.03 -3.62 -8.35
CA GLY A 109 -14.88 -3.16 -9.46
C GLY A 109 -14.83 -4.12 -10.65
N ALA A 110 -13.66 -4.67 -10.98
CA ALA A 110 -13.54 -5.68 -12.02
C ALA A 110 -14.31 -6.96 -11.66
N VAL A 111 -14.17 -7.47 -10.42
CA VAL A 111 -14.88 -8.67 -9.98
C VAL A 111 -16.39 -8.45 -9.92
N VAL A 112 -16.86 -7.33 -9.39
CA VAL A 112 -18.30 -7.05 -9.29
C VAL A 112 -18.89 -6.73 -10.66
N GLY A 113 -18.25 -5.85 -11.43
CA GLY A 113 -18.73 -5.41 -12.74
C GLY A 113 -18.65 -6.51 -13.80
N LEU A 114 -17.44 -7.04 -14.03
CA LEU A 114 -17.22 -8.05 -15.08
C LEU A 114 -17.64 -9.45 -14.61
N GLY A 115 -17.40 -9.78 -13.34
CA GLY A 115 -17.66 -11.12 -12.80
C GLY A 115 -19.11 -11.39 -12.43
N ILE A 116 -19.88 -10.37 -12.06
CA ILE A 116 -21.24 -10.53 -11.51
C ILE A 116 -22.27 -9.75 -12.32
N ALA A 117 -22.13 -8.43 -12.44
CA ALA A 117 -23.16 -7.57 -13.01
C ALA A 117 -23.40 -7.83 -14.51
N LEU A 118 -22.32 -7.88 -15.30
CA LEU A 118 -22.41 -8.08 -16.75
C LEU A 118 -23.02 -9.45 -17.11
N PRO A 119 -22.59 -10.58 -16.55
CA PRO A 119 -23.23 -11.87 -16.79
C PRO A 119 -24.72 -11.91 -16.45
N LEU A 120 -25.09 -11.37 -15.27
CA LEU A 120 -26.49 -11.35 -14.83
C LEU A 120 -27.38 -10.56 -15.80
N SER A 121 -26.86 -9.48 -16.39
CA SER A 121 -27.61 -8.71 -17.40
C SER A 121 -27.79 -9.41 -18.74
N THR A 122 -26.94 -10.40 -19.07
CA THR A 122 -26.98 -11.08 -20.37
C THR A 122 -27.78 -12.38 -20.35
N GLY A 123 -28.03 -12.96 -19.17
CA GLY A 123 -28.72 -14.25 -19.02
C GLY A 123 -27.98 -15.45 -19.64
N SER A 124 -26.73 -15.27 -20.09
CA SER A 124 -25.96 -16.29 -20.79
C SER A 124 -25.04 -17.04 -19.84
N TYR A 125 -25.22 -18.36 -19.74
CA TYR A 125 -24.32 -19.23 -18.97
C TYR A 125 -22.87 -19.20 -19.48
N LEU A 126 -22.67 -19.04 -20.80
CA LEU A 126 -21.34 -18.89 -21.38
C LEU A 126 -20.68 -17.57 -20.93
N ALA A 127 -21.43 -16.47 -20.97
CA ALA A 127 -20.94 -15.18 -20.48
C ALA A 127 -20.61 -15.23 -18.98
N MET A 128 -21.42 -15.93 -18.19
CA MET A 128 -21.16 -16.16 -16.77
C MET A 128 -19.91 -17.00 -16.54
N GLY A 129 -19.70 -18.07 -17.32
CA GLY A 129 -18.47 -18.86 -17.26
C GLY A 129 -17.22 -18.04 -17.56
N LEU A 130 -17.23 -17.23 -18.61
CA LEU A 130 -16.10 -16.37 -19.00
C LEU A 130 -15.82 -15.28 -17.95
N ALA A 131 -16.86 -14.71 -17.36
CA ALA A 131 -16.77 -13.69 -16.33
C ALA A 131 -16.16 -14.21 -15.03
N VAL A 132 -16.58 -15.40 -14.58
CA VAL A 132 -15.99 -16.06 -13.42
C VAL A 132 -14.52 -16.42 -13.67
N ALA A 133 -14.20 -16.96 -14.85
CA ALA A 133 -12.83 -17.31 -15.22
C ALA A 133 -11.91 -16.08 -15.25
N SER A 134 -12.32 -15.01 -15.93
CA SER A 134 -11.54 -13.76 -16.00
C SER A 134 -11.37 -13.09 -14.65
N SER A 135 -12.43 -13.03 -13.83
CA SER A 135 -12.35 -12.49 -12.46
C SER A 135 -11.40 -13.30 -11.58
N SER A 136 -11.41 -14.62 -11.72
CA SER A 136 -10.51 -15.51 -10.98
C SER A 136 -9.04 -15.27 -11.36
N ILE A 137 -8.77 -15.04 -12.65
CA ILE A 137 -7.41 -14.71 -13.13
C ILE A 137 -6.96 -13.35 -12.58
N ILE A 138 -7.83 -12.33 -12.65
CA ILE A 138 -7.54 -10.99 -12.11
C ILE A 138 -7.22 -11.07 -10.62
N LEU A 139 -8.00 -11.82 -9.85
CA LEU A 139 -7.76 -12.04 -8.43
C LEU A 139 -6.46 -12.83 -8.19
N ALA A 140 -6.21 -13.90 -8.95
CA ALA A 140 -5.02 -14.72 -8.82
C ALA A 140 -3.73 -13.94 -9.11
N ILE A 141 -3.78 -12.90 -9.94
CA ILE A 141 -2.63 -12.03 -10.24
C ILE A 141 -2.52 -10.91 -9.19
N ASN A 142 -3.60 -10.18 -8.92
CA ASN A 142 -3.54 -8.99 -8.05
C ASN A 142 -3.44 -9.35 -6.57
N LEU A 143 -4.12 -10.39 -6.10
CA LEU A 143 -4.18 -10.72 -4.68
C LEU A 143 -2.80 -11.09 -4.09
N PRO A 144 -1.97 -11.97 -4.71
CA PRO A 144 -0.63 -12.26 -4.20
C PRO A 144 0.27 -11.03 -4.15
N VAL A 145 0.11 -10.15 -5.14
CA VAL A 145 0.84 -8.90 -5.26
C VAL A 145 0.45 -7.94 -4.14
N THR A 146 -0.85 -7.74 -3.86
CA THR A 146 -1.34 -6.95 -2.73
C THR A 146 -0.91 -7.53 -1.38
N ILE A 147 -0.97 -8.86 -1.22
CA ILE A 147 -0.48 -9.55 -0.01
C ILE A 147 1.01 -9.27 0.18
N LEU A 148 1.82 -9.32 -0.88
CA LEU A 148 3.25 -9.02 -0.82
C LEU A 148 3.50 -7.58 -0.35
N GLN A 149 2.72 -6.61 -0.84
CA GLN A 149 2.80 -5.21 -0.41
C GLN A 149 2.48 -5.04 1.07
N ARG A 150 1.37 -5.61 1.53
CA ARG A 150 0.97 -5.57 2.95
C ARG A 150 2.00 -6.25 3.84
N TYR A 151 2.51 -7.41 3.42
CA TYR A 151 3.54 -8.15 4.13
C TYR A 151 4.84 -7.34 4.26
N ASN A 152 5.33 -6.74 3.17
CA ASN A 152 6.53 -5.92 3.20
C ASN A 152 6.33 -4.64 4.02
N ARG A 153 5.18 -3.96 3.89
CA ARG A 153 4.81 -2.80 4.71
C ARG A 153 4.83 -3.13 6.20
N ALA A 154 4.24 -4.25 6.61
CA ALA A 154 4.24 -4.70 8.00
C ALA A 154 5.67 -4.89 8.55
N ARG A 155 6.55 -5.51 7.76
CA ARG A 155 7.97 -5.71 8.15
C ARG A 155 8.74 -4.40 8.25
N ILE A 156 8.49 -3.47 7.33
CA ILE A 156 9.15 -2.17 7.31
C ILE A 156 8.69 -1.30 8.46
N GLN A 157 7.40 -1.32 8.80
CA GLN A 157 6.87 -0.68 10.00
C GLN A 157 7.58 -1.21 11.25
N GLU A 158 7.74 -2.53 11.40
CA GLU A 158 8.51 -3.11 12.52
C GLU A 158 9.97 -2.62 12.57
N VAL A 159 10.62 -2.44 11.42
CA VAL A 159 11.99 -1.92 11.36
C VAL A 159 12.03 -0.45 11.75
N LEU A 160 11.08 0.36 11.26
CA LEU A 160 10.97 1.77 11.57
C LEU A 160 10.69 1.99 13.06
N ASP A 161 9.76 1.24 13.64
CA ASP A 161 9.42 1.27 15.06
C ASP A 161 10.63 0.90 15.94
N LYS A 162 11.39 -0.13 15.56
CA LYS A 162 12.56 -0.59 16.31
C LYS A 162 13.77 0.33 16.22
N ARG A 163 14.03 0.92 15.05
CA ARG A 163 15.25 1.72 14.79
C ARG A 163 15.10 3.20 15.08
N TYR A 164 13.90 3.74 14.89
CA TYR A 164 13.65 5.18 14.93
C TYR A 164 12.56 5.57 15.93
N GLY A 165 12.13 4.63 16.80
CA GLY A 165 11.11 4.90 17.81
C GLY A 165 9.76 5.29 17.20
N GLY A 166 9.42 4.66 16.08
CA GLY A 166 8.26 4.96 15.23
C GLY A 166 7.04 5.45 16.01
N ASN A 167 6.44 6.54 15.51
CA ASN A 167 5.30 7.23 16.12
C ASN A 167 4.25 6.23 16.61
N LYS A 168 4.23 6.02 17.93
CA LYS A 168 3.17 5.27 18.61
C LYS A 168 1.89 6.09 18.67
#